data_AF-A0A7S4RBM3-F1
#
_entry.id   AF-A0A7S4RBM3-F1
#
_cell.length_a   1.000
_cell.length_b   1.000
_cell.length_c   1.000
_cell.angle_alpha   90.00
_cell.angle_beta   90.00
_cell.angle_gamma   90.00
#
_symmetry.space_group_name_H-M   'P 1'
#
loop_
_entity.id
_entity.type
_entity.pdbx_description
1 polymer ?
#
loop_
_entity_poly.entity_id
_entity_poly.type
_entity_poly.pdbx_seq_one_letter_code
_entity_poly.pdbx_strand_id
1 'polypeptide(L)'
;PPPPFSHVFFKKSYGYLEHQKQEIGRPSVYMPPLNEIHHNCNDNTDLKDGIARFGGQKRIAHVAGLVQYKEWQYFETLYELFLELQHYLNAHPEEEEDDDEYTIFPCASDVLDNGHDNLYHLIKHHGGQKLLASKLNMKLSSTIKKRKSSSSSSSSMLLSSSSFEYMNWGKFSLTFAIDLLQFIRSDLMNQTPPLRKPMIYMPSIKKLMSCGKVDLAKQVTDFGGCENVARRLGLAIFEYDQKMSGTTTTSTFVGSSSRLDDYKLDEVKNEVHLVMLKEKEKYYSSSETKTKGVKKKEQWTEDVMMKELHRFLHNTTEQRLLPSVWMPRPCELLKYNQRSLRSAIYKYGGFYSVSKRAGLIPPDEWRSFETFYELISELHQYLQLYSNISSSNDNINKSESTRIFPRMRDIKSNGHGRLYALIESYGGRRYIAKRLNMTASKHFIRDARIDKNGAYDGDKKDDLLAYLDFLIRLMKFIRNNMMNMIPPLDDCAIFMPTLEQLYEYEEEALAKRVELYGGVAQIAQMLELPVFETSHSARSMTSRL
;
A
#
# COMPACT_ATOMS: atom_id res chain seq x y z
N PRO A 1 -19.13 18.04 16.78
CA PRO A 1 -19.76 16.71 16.70
C PRO A 1 -20.86 16.75 15.64
N PRO A 2 -20.88 15.81 14.68
CA PRO A 2 -22.09 15.59 13.91
C PRO A 2 -23.21 15.21 14.89
N PRO A 3 -24.44 15.68 14.67
CA PRO A 3 -25.55 15.33 15.54
C PRO A 3 -25.66 13.79 15.64
N PRO A 4 -26.08 13.25 16.80
CA PRO A 4 -26.43 11.84 16.88
C PRO A 4 -27.39 11.53 15.73
N PHE A 5 -27.16 10.41 15.05
CA PHE A 5 -28.04 9.99 13.98
C PHE A 5 -29.46 9.93 14.51
N SER A 6 -30.40 10.61 13.86
CA SER A 6 -31.78 10.49 14.26
C SER A 6 -32.23 9.06 13.94
N HIS A 7 -32.89 8.41 14.90
CA HIS A 7 -33.53 7.11 14.68
C HIS A 7 -34.45 7.15 13.44
N VAL A 8 -35.05 8.31 13.17
CA VAL A 8 -35.84 8.61 11.97
C VAL A 8 -35.04 8.42 10.67
N PHE A 9 -33.78 8.89 10.61
CA PHE A 9 -32.95 8.75 9.41
C PHE A 9 -32.67 7.29 9.08
N PHE A 10 -32.28 6.46 10.07
CA PHE A 10 -32.05 5.04 9.82
C PHE A 10 -33.33 4.29 9.49
N LYS A 11 -34.45 4.61 10.15
CA LYS A 11 -35.75 4.04 9.80
C LYS A 11 -36.14 4.33 8.34
N LYS A 12 -35.97 5.59 7.87
CA LYS A 12 -36.21 5.97 6.47
C LYS A 12 -35.22 5.26 5.52
N SER A 13 -33.94 5.17 5.91
CA SER A 13 -32.90 4.47 5.13
C SER A 13 -33.23 2.99 4.94
N TYR A 14 -33.55 2.26 6.02
CA TYR A 14 -33.89 0.84 5.93
C TYR A 14 -35.21 0.60 5.22
N GLY A 15 -36.21 1.47 5.40
CA GLY A 15 -37.45 1.41 4.63
C GLY A 15 -37.21 1.55 3.11
N TYR A 16 -36.33 2.48 2.71
CA TYR A 16 -35.90 2.60 1.32
C TYR A 16 -35.24 1.32 0.80
N LEU A 17 -34.34 0.72 1.59
CA LEU A 17 -33.62 -0.51 1.18
C LEU A 17 -34.53 -1.73 1.08
N GLU A 18 -35.51 -1.86 1.97
CA GLU A 18 -36.50 -2.94 1.89
C GLU A 18 -37.40 -2.78 0.65
N HIS A 19 -37.79 -1.56 0.31
CA HIS A 19 -38.49 -1.27 -0.95
C HIS A 19 -37.63 -1.62 -2.18
N GLN A 20 -36.33 -1.26 -2.18
CA GLN A 20 -35.41 -1.63 -3.27
C GLN A 20 -35.23 -3.15 -3.40
N LYS A 21 -35.28 -3.88 -2.28
CA LYS A 21 -35.26 -5.34 -2.28
C LYS A 21 -36.49 -5.94 -2.96
N GLN A 22 -37.66 -5.38 -2.70
CA GLN A 22 -38.92 -5.85 -3.28
C GLN A 22 -39.02 -5.52 -4.78
N GLU A 23 -38.62 -4.31 -5.17
CA GLU A 23 -38.78 -3.83 -6.56
C GLU A 23 -37.69 -4.32 -7.52
N ILE A 24 -36.42 -4.26 -7.09
CA ILE A 24 -35.26 -4.47 -7.99
C ILE A 24 -34.48 -5.74 -7.60
N GLY A 25 -34.85 -6.42 -6.51
CA GLY A 25 -34.13 -7.59 -6.03
C GLY A 25 -32.73 -7.27 -5.50
N ARG A 26 -32.53 -6.06 -4.94
CA ARG A 26 -31.27 -5.68 -4.28
C ARG A 26 -31.27 -6.06 -2.79
N PRO A 27 -30.12 -6.40 -2.17
CA PRO A 27 -30.13 -6.75 -0.75
C PRO A 27 -30.44 -5.52 0.10
N SER A 28 -31.20 -5.72 1.19
CA SER A 28 -31.52 -4.62 2.12
C SER A 28 -30.34 -4.22 3.00
N VAL A 29 -29.22 -4.93 2.90
CA VAL A 29 -27.97 -4.68 3.66
C VAL A 29 -26.91 -3.89 2.89
N TYR A 30 -27.27 -3.30 1.76
CA TYR A 30 -26.35 -2.58 0.87
C TYR A 30 -26.53 -1.06 0.95
N MET A 31 -25.43 -0.31 0.81
CA MET A 31 -25.45 1.15 0.68
C MET A 31 -25.46 1.57 -0.81
N PRO A 32 -26.59 2.07 -1.37
CA PRO A 32 -26.70 2.52 -2.75
C PRO A 32 -25.85 3.77 -3.02
N PRO A 33 -25.38 4.00 -4.27
CA PRO A 33 -24.71 5.23 -4.69
C PRO A 33 -25.69 6.41 -4.68
N LEU A 34 -25.19 7.64 -4.50
CA LEU A 34 -26.05 8.82 -4.30
C LEU A 34 -26.95 9.09 -5.50
N ASN A 35 -26.49 8.74 -6.71
CA ASN A 35 -27.24 8.94 -7.95
C ASN A 35 -28.44 8.00 -8.04
N GLU A 36 -28.34 6.78 -7.50
CA GLU A 36 -29.44 5.82 -7.49
C GLU A 36 -30.56 6.25 -6.54
N ILE A 37 -30.21 6.81 -5.38
CA ILE A 37 -31.17 7.39 -4.44
C ILE A 37 -31.99 8.52 -5.09
N HIS A 38 -31.40 9.23 -6.06
CA HIS A 38 -32.03 10.34 -6.76
C HIS A 38 -33.06 9.89 -7.80
N HIS A 39 -32.84 8.76 -8.48
CA HIS A 39 -33.68 8.34 -9.60
C HIS A 39 -35.00 7.70 -9.15
N ASN A 40 -35.04 7.09 -7.97
CA ASN A 40 -36.16 6.21 -7.62
C ASN A 40 -37.33 6.92 -6.92
N CYS A 41 -37.18 8.10 -6.31
CA CYS A 41 -38.30 8.93 -5.83
C CYS A 41 -37.89 10.42 -5.67
N ASN A 42 -38.75 11.35 -6.09
CA ASN A 42 -38.61 12.79 -5.80
C ASN A 42 -38.56 13.11 -4.28
N ASP A 43 -39.04 12.20 -3.43
CA ASP A 43 -39.18 12.38 -1.96
C ASP A 43 -37.95 11.94 -1.13
N ASN A 44 -36.87 11.49 -1.78
CA ASN A 44 -35.65 11.03 -1.09
C ASN A 44 -34.54 12.09 -1.01
N THR A 45 -34.85 13.35 -1.31
CA THR A 45 -33.94 14.49 -1.11
C THR A 45 -33.43 14.55 0.33
N ASP A 46 -34.30 14.31 1.32
CA ASP A 46 -33.92 14.23 2.75
C ASP A 46 -32.87 13.16 3.04
N LEU A 47 -32.97 12.00 2.36
CA LEU A 47 -32.06 10.88 2.58
C LEU A 47 -30.67 11.24 2.03
N LYS A 48 -30.62 11.81 0.83
CA LYS A 48 -29.38 12.31 0.20
C LYS A 48 -28.74 13.40 1.06
N ASP A 49 -29.53 14.38 1.48
CA ASP A 49 -29.09 15.47 2.35
C ASP A 49 -28.58 14.93 3.69
N GLY A 50 -29.29 13.97 4.28
CA GLY A 50 -28.86 13.29 5.49
C GLY A 50 -27.52 12.60 5.29
N ILE A 51 -27.36 11.80 4.23
CA ILE A 51 -26.09 11.13 3.92
C ILE A 51 -24.94 12.14 3.80
N ALA A 52 -25.14 13.25 3.07
CA ALA A 52 -24.15 14.30 2.93
C ALA A 52 -23.82 14.95 4.29
N ARG A 53 -24.85 15.36 5.05
CA ARG A 53 -24.72 16.03 6.36
C ARG A 53 -24.03 15.14 7.40
N PHE A 54 -24.25 13.84 7.37
CA PHE A 54 -23.70 12.90 8.35
C PHE A 54 -22.32 12.33 7.98
N GLY A 55 -21.67 12.87 6.94
CA GLY A 55 -20.29 12.56 6.60
C GLY A 55 -20.12 11.53 5.47
N GLY A 56 -21.13 11.41 4.61
CA GLY A 56 -21.07 10.69 3.35
C GLY A 56 -21.34 9.18 3.48
N GLN A 57 -21.47 8.54 2.32
CA GLN A 57 -21.95 7.16 2.18
C GLN A 57 -21.14 6.13 2.96
N LYS A 58 -19.81 6.21 2.91
CA LYS A 58 -18.93 5.27 3.61
C LYS A 58 -19.19 5.27 5.11
N ARG A 59 -19.41 6.45 5.69
CA ARG A 59 -19.67 6.60 7.12
C ARG A 59 -21.07 6.12 7.48
N ILE A 60 -22.07 6.46 6.67
CA ILE A 60 -23.43 5.94 6.84
C ILE A 60 -23.42 4.43 6.81
N ALA A 61 -22.80 3.83 5.78
CA ALA A 61 -22.71 2.39 5.61
C ALA A 61 -22.12 1.72 6.86
N HIS A 62 -20.99 2.25 7.37
CA HIS A 62 -20.38 1.72 8.59
C HIS A 62 -21.29 1.83 9.82
N VAL A 63 -21.94 2.98 10.04
CA VAL A 63 -22.76 3.20 11.26
C VAL A 63 -24.11 2.46 11.17
N ALA A 64 -24.67 2.35 9.98
CA ALA A 64 -25.92 1.64 9.70
C ALA A 64 -25.73 0.12 9.55
N GLY A 65 -24.50 -0.38 9.63
CA GLY A 65 -24.22 -1.80 9.38
C GLY A 65 -24.64 -2.22 7.96
N LEU A 66 -24.28 -1.45 6.94
CA LEU A 66 -24.53 -1.74 5.52
C LEU A 66 -23.22 -1.96 4.77
N VAL A 67 -23.20 -2.93 3.86
CA VAL A 67 -22.10 -3.18 2.93
C VAL A 67 -21.88 -1.95 2.05
N GLN A 68 -20.63 -1.54 1.86
CA GLN A 68 -20.29 -0.38 1.06
C GLN A 68 -20.59 -0.61 -0.44
N TYR A 69 -21.02 0.44 -1.13
CA TYR A 69 -21.32 0.40 -2.57
C TYR A 69 -20.24 -0.30 -3.40
N LYS A 70 -18.99 0.13 -3.25
CA LYS A 70 -17.86 -0.37 -4.05
C LYS A 70 -17.59 -1.86 -3.82
N GLU A 71 -17.82 -2.34 -2.61
CA GLU A 71 -17.62 -3.74 -2.25
C GLU A 71 -18.72 -4.61 -2.85
N TRP A 72 -19.97 -4.19 -2.71
CA TRP A 72 -21.11 -4.86 -3.35
C TRP A 72 -21.02 -4.84 -4.88
N GLN A 73 -20.64 -3.70 -5.47
CA GLN A 73 -20.45 -3.59 -6.91
C GLN A 73 -19.37 -4.54 -7.41
N TYR A 74 -18.22 -4.59 -6.74
CA TYR A 74 -17.16 -5.54 -7.09
C TYR A 74 -17.64 -6.99 -7.01
N PHE A 75 -18.42 -7.33 -5.97
CA PHE A 75 -18.98 -8.66 -5.79
C PHE A 75 -19.96 -9.04 -6.91
N GLU A 76 -20.94 -8.18 -7.23
CA GLU A 76 -21.92 -8.44 -8.28
C GLU A 76 -21.26 -8.52 -9.67
N THR A 77 -20.33 -7.62 -10.01
CA THR A 77 -19.65 -7.68 -11.31
C THR A 77 -18.71 -8.89 -11.43
N LEU A 78 -18.15 -9.37 -10.31
CA LEU A 78 -17.38 -10.61 -10.30
C LEU A 78 -18.26 -11.83 -10.51
N TYR A 79 -19.45 -11.84 -9.90
CA TYR A 79 -20.44 -12.90 -10.10
C TYR A 79 -20.93 -12.92 -11.56
N GLU A 80 -21.28 -11.76 -12.11
CA GLU A 80 -21.67 -11.58 -13.50
C GLU A 80 -20.56 -12.03 -14.46
N LEU A 81 -19.30 -11.66 -14.20
CA LEU A 81 -18.15 -12.11 -14.99
C LEU A 81 -18.10 -13.63 -15.11
N PHE A 82 -18.33 -14.36 -14.02
CA PHE A 82 -18.26 -15.82 -14.04
C PHE A 82 -19.46 -16.45 -14.74
N LEU A 83 -20.65 -15.89 -14.61
CA LEU A 83 -21.83 -16.31 -15.37
C LEU A 83 -21.63 -16.12 -16.88
N GLU A 84 -21.18 -14.93 -17.28
CA GLU A 84 -20.91 -14.60 -18.69
C GLU A 84 -19.78 -15.47 -19.25
N LEU A 85 -18.73 -15.71 -18.47
CA LEU A 85 -17.64 -16.60 -18.86
C LEU A 85 -18.12 -18.04 -19.04
N GLN A 86 -18.95 -18.56 -18.12
CA GLN A 86 -19.52 -19.89 -18.25
C GLN A 86 -20.42 -19.98 -19.50
N HIS A 87 -21.28 -18.99 -19.72
CA HIS A 87 -22.14 -18.93 -20.90
C HIS A 87 -21.32 -18.94 -22.20
N TYR A 88 -20.26 -18.14 -22.26
CA TYR A 88 -19.34 -18.10 -23.39
C TYR A 88 -18.70 -19.45 -23.67
N LEU A 89 -18.17 -20.12 -22.63
CA LEU A 89 -17.48 -21.40 -22.77
C LEU A 89 -18.44 -22.52 -23.20
N ASN A 90 -19.70 -22.48 -22.75
CA ASN A 90 -20.73 -23.41 -23.19
C ASN A 90 -21.17 -23.18 -24.64
N ALA A 91 -21.19 -21.93 -25.09
CA ALA A 91 -21.53 -21.58 -26.47
C ALA A 91 -20.38 -21.88 -27.46
N HIS A 92 -19.14 -21.89 -26.98
CA HIS A 92 -17.93 -22.10 -27.79
C HIS A 92 -17.08 -23.24 -27.19
N PRO A 93 -17.59 -24.48 -27.18
CA PRO A 93 -16.83 -25.61 -26.65
C PRO A 93 -15.56 -25.80 -27.47
N GLU A 94 -14.41 -25.87 -26.80
CA GLU A 94 -13.17 -26.27 -27.48
C GLU A 94 -13.17 -27.80 -27.67
N GLU A 95 -12.84 -28.27 -28.87
CA GLU A 95 -12.81 -29.69 -29.26
C GLU A 95 -11.66 -30.50 -28.58
N GLU A 96 -11.21 -30.14 -27.38
CA GLU A 96 -10.18 -30.92 -26.69
C GLU A 96 -10.77 -32.22 -26.11
N GLU A 97 -10.05 -33.33 -26.31
CA GLU A 97 -10.43 -34.69 -25.88
C GLU A 97 -10.28 -34.93 -24.36
N ASP A 98 -9.83 -33.93 -23.60
CA ASP A 98 -9.64 -34.05 -22.15
C ASP A 98 -10.96 -33.74 -21.40
N ASP A 99 -11.42 -34.67 -20.56
CA ASP A 99 -12.71 -34.67 -19.83
C ASP A 99 -12.94 -33.51 -18.82
N ASP A 100 -12.00 -32.59 -18.65
CA ASP A 100 -12.12 -31.51 -17.67
C ASP A 100 -12.89 -30.31 -18.23
N GLU A 101 -14.10 -30.06 -17.70
CA GLU A 101 -14.95 -28.93 -18.02
C GLU A 101 -14.22 -27.59 -17.73
N TYR A 102 -14.09 -26.71 -18.74
CA TYR A 102 -13.52 -25.35 -18.64
C TYR A 102 -12.00 -25.24 -18.39
N THR A 103 -11.17 -25.98 -19.12
CA THR A 103 -9.70 -25.89 -18.97
C THR A 103 -9.06 -24.65 -19.61
N ILE A 104 -9.73 -23.99 -20.57
CA ILE A 104 -9.13 -22.93 -21.40
C ILE A 104 -9.85 -21.60 -21.19
N PHE A 105 -9.08 -20.58 -20.81
CA PHE A 105 -9.54 -19.21 -20.71
C PHE A 105 -9.49 -18.55 -22.10
N PRO A 106 -10.60 -17.93 -22.56
CA PRO A 106 -10.69 -17.39 -23.89
C PRO A 106 -9.81 -16.15 -24.08
N CYS A 107 -9.34 -15.93 -25.31
CA CYS A 107 -8.61 -14.71 -25.64
C CYS A 107 -9.59 -13.52 -25.65
N ALA A 108 -9.19 -12.39 -25.08
CA ALA A 108 -10.06 -11.21 -25.05
C ALA A 108 -10.47 -10.70 -26.45
N SER A 109 -9.65 -10.90 -27.48
CA SER A 109 -10.04 -10.63 -28.87
C SER A 109 -11.17 -11.54 -29.33
N ASP A 110 -11.04 -12.85 -29.10
CA ASP A 110 -12.00 -13.85 -29.55
C ASP A 110 -13.35 -13.64 -28.84
N VAL A 111 -13.34 -13.25 -27.56
CA VAL A 111 -14.55 -12.85 -26.82
C VAL A 111 -15.27 -11.68 -27.49
N LEU A 112 -14.51 -10.67 -27.93
CA LEU A 112 -15.05 -9.48 -28.59
C LEU A 112 -15.54 -9.80 -30.01
N ASP A 113 -14.78 -10.59 -30.76
CA ASP A 113 -15.10 -10.99 -32.14
C ASP A 113 -16.38 -11.85 -32.20
N ASN A 114 -16.67 -12.61 -31.14
CA ASN A 114 -17.91 -13.38 -30.98
C ASN A 114 -19.07 -12.54 -30.38
N GLY A 115 -18.92 -11.21 -30.25
CA GLY A 115 -20.00 -10.31 -29.82
C GLY A 115 -20.29 -10.30 -28.31
N HIS A 116 -19.40 -10.83 -27.48
CA HIS A 116 -19.55 -10.82 -26.01
C HIS A 116 -18.91 -9.58 -25.37
N ASP A 117 -19.39 -8.39 -25.76
CA ASP A 117 -18.85 -7.09 -25.31
C ASP A 117 -18.83 -6.95 -23.78
N ASN A 118 -19.90 -7.40 -23.10
CA ASN A 118 -20.01 -7.34 -21.65
C ASN A 118 -18.91 -8.15 -20.96
N LEU A 119 -18.73 -9.41 -21.38
CA LEU A 119 -17.67 -10.29 -20.87
C LEU A 119 -16.29 -9.68 -21.09
N TYR A 120 -16.03 -9.10 -22.26
CA TYR A 120 -14.77 -8.40 -22.55
C TYR A 120 -14.50 -7.26 -21.55
N HIS A 121 -15.51 -6.43 -21.29
CA HIS A 121 -15.42 -5.33 -20.33
C HIS A 121 -15.23 -5.83 -18.89
N LEU A 122 -15.93 -6.89 -18.48
CA LEU A 122 -15.78 -7.51 -17.17
C LEU A 122 -14.39 -8.11 -16.98
N ILE A 123 -13.84 -8.78 -18.00
CA ILE A 123 -12.46 -9.31 -17.98
C ILE A 123 -11.47 -8.17 -17.73
N LYS A 124 -11.61 -7.05 -18.44
CA LYS A 124 -10.75 -5.86 -18.26
C LYS A 124 -10.92 -5.24 -16.87
N HIS A 125 -12.15 -5.11 -16.40
CA HIS A 125 -12.48 -4.53 -15.10
C HIS A 125 -11.84 -5.32 -13.94
N HIS A 126 -11.83 -6.66 -14.02
CA HIS A 126 -11.30 -7.55 -12.97
C HIS A 126 -9.81 -7.91 -13.14
N GLY A 127 -9.03 -7.07 -13.84
CA GLY A 127 -7.57 -7.19 -13.91
C GLY A 127 -7.03 -7.96 -15.11
N GLY A 128 -7.89 -8.30 -16.07
CA GLY A 128 -7.54 -8.87 -17.38
C GLY A 128 -7.42 -10.39 -17.41
N GLN A 129 -7.37 -10.93 -18.63
CA GLN A 129 -7.43 -12.37 -18.91
C GLN A 129 -6.38 -13.19 -18.15
N LYS A 130 -5.16 -12.66 -17.98
CA LYS A 130 -4.06 -13.41 -17.38
C LYS A 130 -4.26 -13.65 -15.88
N LEU A 131 -4.73 -12.62 -15.17
CA LEU A 131 -5.02 -12.73 -13.74
C LEU A 131 -6.20 -13.67 -13.50
N LEU A 132 -7.26 -13.55 -14.31
CA LEU A 132 -8.45 -14.38 -14.19
C LEU A 132 -8.17 -15.85 -14.52
N ALA A 133 -7.44 -16.11 -15.61
CA ALA A 133 -7.00 -17.46 -15.95
C ALA A 133 -6.18 -18.09 -14.81
N SER A 134 -5.24 -17.34 -14.23
CA SER A 134 -4.46 -17.78 -13.06
C SER A 134 -5.33 -18.07 -11.83
N LYS A 135 -6.30 -17.20 -11.50
CA LYS A 135 -7.22 -17.39 -10.37
C LYS A 135 -8.09 -18.64 -10.53
N LEU A 136 -8.59 -18.87 -11.74
CA LEU A 136 -9.46 -19.99 -12.11
C LEU A 136 -8.68 -21.25 -12.49
N ASN A 137 -7.34 -21.22 -12.46
CA ASN A 137 -6.49 -22.32 -12.88
C ASN A 137 -6.77 -22.80 -14.33
N MET A 138 -7.04 -21.87 -15.23
CA MET A 138 -7.31 -22.12 -16.65
C MET A 138 -6.08 -21.79 -17.49
N LYS A 139 -5.87 -22.54 -18.58
CA LYS A 139 -4.81 -22.30 -19.58
C LYS A 139 -5.22 -21.14 -20.49
N LEU A 140 -4.28 -20.29 -20.90
CA LEU A 140 -4.59 -19.20 -21.85
C LEU A 140 -4.64 -19.75 -23.30
N SER A 141 -5.72 -19.51 -24.05
CA SER A 141 -5.88 -19.96 -25.45
C SER A 141 -4.69 -19.62 -26.37
N SER A 142 -4.05 -18.45 -26.18
CA SER A 142 -2.85 -18.03 -26.93
C SER A 142 -1.64 -18.99 -26.82
N THR A 143 -1.57 -19.80 -25.76
CA THR A 143 -0.51 -20.79 -25.57
C THR A 143 -0.75 -22.06 -26.38
N ILE A 144 -2.01 -22.36 -26.70
CA ILE A 144 -2.44 -23.58 -27.39
C ILE A 144 -2.33 -23.41 -28.90
N LYS A 145 -2.78 -22.26 -29.45
CA LYS A 145 -2.70 -21.97 -30.90
C LYS A 145 -1.25 -22.00 -31.44
N LYS A 146 -0.25 -21.69 -30.60
CA LYS A 146 1.17 -21.78 -30.97
C LYS A 146 1.68 -23.21 -31.15
N ARG A 147 1.13 -24.19 -30.42
CA ARG A 147 1.54 -25.59 -30.52
C ARG A 147 1.01 -26.27 -31.78
N LYS A 148 -0.23 -25.97 -32.18
CA LYS A 148 -0.85 -26.54 -33.39
C LYS A 148 -0.19 -26.05 -34.69
N SER A 149 0.44 -24.87 -34.69
CA SER A 149 1.06 -24.27 -35.88
C SER A 149 2.55 -24.60 -36.07
N SER A 150 3.21 -25.22 -35.09
CA SER A 150 4.66 -25.48 -35.12
C SER A 150 5.04 -26.96 -35.27
N SER A 151 4.24 -27.76 -35.99
CA SER A 151 4.54 -29.18 -36.26
C SER A 151 5.69 -29.41 -37.26
N SER A 152 6.36 -28.36 -37.73
CA SER A 152 7.59 -28.45 -38.53
C SER A 152 8.83 -28.23 -37.65
N SER A 153 9.40 -29.36 -37.22
CA SER A 153 10.82 -29.62 -36.98
C SER A 153 11.73 -28.41 -36.78
N SER A 154 11.95 -27.98 -35.53
CA SER A 154 13.27 -27.56 -35.01
C SER A 154 13.17 -27.16 -33.55
N SER A 155 14.13 -27.64 -32.76
CA SER A 155 14.32 -27.48 -31.31
C SER A 155 14.37 -26.01 -30.84
N SER A 156 13.23 -25.35 -30.84
CA SER A 156 13.03 -24.02 -30.25
C SER A 156 13.00 -24.13 -28.73
N MET A 157 14.13 -23.82 -28.10
CA MET A 157 14.29 -23.73 -26.66
C MET A 157 13.16 -22.95 -25.97
N LEU A 158 12.66 -23.56 -24.90
CA LEU A 158 11.51 -23.22 -24.06
C LEU A 158 11.65 -21.88 -23.32
N LEU A 159 11.72 -20.76 -24.05
CA LEU A 159 11.74 -19.41 -23.47
C LEU A 159 10.43 -18.69 -23.82
N SER A 160 9.42 -18.76 -22.95
CA SER A 160 8.49 -17.63 -22.63
C SER A 160 7.16 -17.99 -21.92
N SER A 161 7.17 -18.93 -20.95
CA SER A 161 6.03 -19.09 -20.01
C SER A 161 6.39 -18.82 -18.54
N SER A 162 7.67 -18.63 -18.21
CA SER A 162 8.17 -18.61 -16.82
C SER A 162 7.68 -17.43 -15.96
N SER A 163 7.19 -16.33 -16.54
CA SER A 163 6.76 -15.17 -15.75
C SER A 163 5.40 -15.34 -15.05
N PHE A 164 4.62 -16.40 -15.35
CA PHE A 164 3.32 -16.66 -14.70
C PHE A 164 3.30 -17.91 -13.81
N GLU A 165 4.37 -18.71 -13.79
CA GLU A 165 4.47 -19.86 -12.87
C GLU A 165 4.38 -19.44 -11.39
N TYR A 166 4.74 -18.19 -11.06
CA TYR A 166 4.70 -17.65 -9.70
C TYR A 166 3.29 -17.35 -9.16
N MET A 167 2.24 -17.40 -10.00
CA MET A 167 0.86 -17.26 -9.56
C MET A 167 0.07 -18.55 -9.78
N ASN A 168 0.62 -19.68 -9.34
CA ASN A 168 -0.15 -20.91 -9.23
C ASN A 168 -0.97 -20.89 -7.93
N TRP A 169 -2.28 -20.71 -8.08
CA TRP A 169 -3.21 -20.70 -6.95
C TRP A 169 -3.73 -22.10 -6.57
N GLY A 170 -3.35 -23.13 -7.34
CA GLY A 170 -3.86 -24.50 -7.26
C GLY A 170 -5.15 -24.70 -8.06
N LYS A 171 -5.67 -25.94 -8.09
CA LYS A 171 -6.93 -26.28 -8.77
C LYS A 171 -8.07 -25.36 -8.31
N PHE A 172 -8.96 -24.96 -9.22
CA PHE A 172 -10.14 -24.15 -8.91
C PHE A 172 -11.19 -24.39 -9.98
N SER A 173 -12.45 -24.51 -9.59
CA SER A 173 -13.56 -24.72 -10.53
C SER A 173 -14.34 -23.42 -10.73
N LEU A 174 -14.70 -23.13 -11.99
CA LEU A 174 -15.58 -22.02 -12.34
C LEU A 174 -17.00 -22.24 -11.80
N THR A 175 -17.55 -23.46 -11.93
CA THR A 175 -18.89 -23.81 -11.44
C THR A 175 -19.00 -23.63 -9.94
N PHE A 176 -18.00 -24.12 -9.20
CA PHE A 176 -17.86 -23.89 -7.77
C PHE A 176 -17.90 -22.40 -7.39
N ALA A 177 -17.14 -21.57 -8.11
CA ALA A 177 -17.07 -20.15 -7.85
C ALA A 177 -18.43 -19.47 -8.02
N ILE A 178 -19.16 -19.82 -9.08
CA ILE A 178 -20.52 -19.34 -9.36
C ILE A 178 -21.47 -19.76 -8.23
N ASP A 179 -21.48 -21.04 -7.87
CA ASP A 179 -22.39 -21.57 -6.83
C ASP A 179 -22.12 -20.95 -5.46
N LEU A 180 -20.85 -20.76 -5.11
CA LEU A 180 -20.46 -20.13 -3.85
C LEU A 180 -20.86 -18.65 -3.81
N LEU A 181 -20.61 -17.89 -4.88
CA LEU A 181 -21.03 -16.49 -4.96
C LEU A 181 -22.55 -16.38 -4.94
N GLN A 182 -23.28 -17.25 -5.63
CA GLN A 182 -24.74 -17.29 -5.61
C GLN A 182 -25.28 -17.62 -4.20
N PHE A 183 -24.63 -18.54 -3.47
CA PHE A 183 -24.96 -18.79 -2.06
C PHE A 183 -24.76 -17.54 -1.19
N ILE A 184 -23.61 -16.86 -1.31
CA ILE A 184 -23.31 -15.63 -0.55
C ILE A 184 -24.32 -14.54 -0.87
N ARG A 185 -24.63 -14.36 -2.15
CA ARG A 185 -25.63 -13.40 -2.63
C ARG A 185 -26.99 -13.67 -2.00
N SER A 186 -27.45 -14.92 -2.04
CA SER A 186 -28.73 -15.34 -1.48
C SER A 186 -28.79 -15.16 0.04
N ASP A 187 -27.70 -15.47 0.74
CA ASP A 187 -27.56 -15.26 2.17
C ASP A 187 -27.64 -13.76 2.53
N LEU A 188 -26.95 -12.89 1.79
CA LEU A 188 -27.01 -11.44 1.99
C LEU A 188 -28.39 -10.85 1.66
N MET A 189 -29.10 -11.40 0.66
CA MET A 189 -30.48 -11.02 0.35
C MET A 189 -31.43 -11.31 1.51
N ASN A 190 -31.16 -12.35 2.30
CA ASN A 190 -32.00 -12.77 3.42
C ASN A 190 -31.64 -12.10 4.76
N GLN A 191 -30.50 -11.40 4.83
CA GLN A 191 -30.11 -10.66 6.02
C GLN A 191 -30.88 -9.33 6.14
N THR A 192 -31.05 -8.87 7.38
CA THR A 192 -31.65 -7.57 7.68
C THR A 192 -30.61 -6.65 8.32
N PRO A 193 -30.57 -5.35 7.97
CA PRO A 193 -29.68 -4.41 8.64
C PRO A 193 -30.15 -4.12 10.08
N PRO A 194 -29.26 -3.72 11.00
CA PRO A 194 -27.83 -3.48 10.78
C PRO A 194 -27.00 -4.78 10.85
N LEU A 195 -26.07 -4.94 9.92
CA LEU A 195 -25.07 -6.00 9.99
C LEU A 195 -24.08 -5.73 11.13
N ARG A 196 -23.77 -6.79 11.89
CA ARG A 196 -22.72 -6.74 12.91
C ARG A 196 -21.35 -6.41 12.31
N LYS A 197 -21.09 -6.90 11.10
CA LYS A 197 -19.89 -6.62 10.32
C LYS A 197 -20.29 -6.32 8.87
N PRO A 198 -20.27 -5.05 8.43
CA PRO A 198 -20.77 -4.66 7.11
C PRO A 198 -19.74 -4.89 6.00
N MET A 199 -19.37 -6.16 5.77
CA MET A 199 -18.50 -6.59 4.68
C MET A 199 -18.98 -7.94 4.13
N ILE A 200 -18.57 -8.29 2.92
CA ILE A 200 -18.89 -9.55 2.26
C ILE A 200 -17.80 -10.57 2.62
N TYR A 201 -18.16 -11.55 3.43
CA TYR A 201 -17.24 -12.55 3.96
C TYR A 201 -17.35 -13.88 3.23
N MET A 202 -16.24 -14.59 3.18
CA MET A 202 -16.23 -16.02 2.91
C MET A 202 -17.04 -16.75 4.01
N PRO A 203 -18.10 -17.52 3.68
CA PRO A 203 -18.84 -18.29 4.66
C PRO A 203 -17.95 -19.38 5.26
N SER A 204 -18.12 -19.65 6.55
CA SER A 204 -17.42 -20.75 7.21
C SER A 204 -17.94 -22.10 6.70
N ILE A 205 -17.08 -23.13 6.73
CA ILE A 205 -17.46 -24.51 6.37
C ILE A 205 -18.67 -24.96 7.19
N LYS A 206 -18.69 -24.65 8.49
CA LYS A 206 -19.83 -24.95 9.37
C LYS A 206 -21.13 -24.29 8.90
N LYS A 207 -21.07 -23.04 8.43
CA LYS A 207 -22.24 -22.33 7.88
C LYS A 207 -22.75 -23.04 6.62
N LEU A 208 -21.86 -23.34 5.68
CA LEU A 208 -22.21 -24.07 4.45
C LEU A 208 -22.89 -25.40 4.77
N MET A 209 -22.32 -26.20 5.68
CA MET A 209 -22.91 -27.47 6.12
C MET A 209 -24.27 -27.29 6.79
N SER A 210 -24.43 -26.28 7.67
CA SER A 210 -25.71 -26.01 8.35
C SER A 210 -26.83 -25.58 7.40
N CYS A 211 -26.46 -25.03 6.24
CA CYS A 211 -27.40 -24.68 5.17
C CYS A 211 -27.60 -25.82 4.15
N GLY A 212 -27.12 -27.04 4.43
CA GLY A 212 -27.24 -28.19 3.53
C GLY A 212 -26.33 -28.14 2.31
N LYS A 213 -25.37 -27.21 2.24
CA LYS A 213 -24.42 -27.07 1.11
C LYS A 213 -23.15 -27.87 1.36
N VAL A 214 -23.31 -29.19 1.53
CA VAL A 214 -22.21 -30.11 1.87
C VAL A 214 -21.16 -30.17 0.77
N ASP A 215 -21.58 -30.16 -0.50
CA ASP A 215 -20.66 -30.21 -1.64
C ASP A 215 -19.80 -28.94 -1.75
N LEU A 216 -20.38 -27.76 -1.48
CA LEU A 216 -19.61 -26.52 -1.45
C LEU A 216 -18.61 -26.51 -0.30
N ALA A 217 -19.01 -26.97 0.88
CA ALA A 217 -18.10 -27.11 2.04
C ALA A 217 -16.91 -28.03 1.73
N LYS A 218 -17.17 -29.18 1.08
CA LYS A 218 -16.13 -30.11 0.64
C LYS A 218 -15.19 -29.44 -0.37
N GLN A 219 -15.74 -28.82 -1.42
CA GLN A 219 -14.94 -28.14 -2.44
C GLN A 219 -14.11 -26.97 -1.88
N VAL A 220 -14.60 -26.23 -0.89
CA VAL A 220 -13.78 -25.22 -0.17
C VAL A 220 -12.55 -25.86 0.44
N THR A 221 -12.67 -27.06 1.01
CA THR A 221 -11.54 -27.81 1.56
C THR A 221 -10.60 -28.27 0.45
N ASP A 222 -11.15 -28.86 -0.62
CA ASP A 222 -10.38 -29.37 -1.76
C ASP A 222 -9.60 -28.26 -2.49
N PHE A 223 -10.11 -27.03 -2.51
CA PHE A 223 -9.46 -25.86 -3.11
C PHE A 223 -8.55 -25.08 -2.16
N GLY A 224 -8.11 -25.69 -1.06
CA GLY A 224 -7.10 -25.12 -0.15
C GLY A 224 -7.66 -24.28 1.00
N GLY A 225 -8.93 -24.48 1.36
CA GLY A 225 -9.57 -23.88 2.53
C GLY A 225 -10.14 -22.47 2.30
N CYS A 226 -10.87 -21.97 3.32
CA CYS A 226 -11.58 -20.68 3.26
C CYS A 226 -10.69 -19.50 2.86
N GLU A 227 -9.44 -19.45 3.36
CA GLU A 227 -8.53 -18.35 3.07
C GLU A 227 -8.12 -18.30 1.60
N ASN A 228 -7.76 -19.44 1.00
CA ASN A 228 -7.37 -19.49 -0.40
C ASN A 228 -8.55 -19.11 -1.31
N VAL A 229 -9.74 -19.67 -1.03
CA VAL A 229 -10.97 -19.36 -1.77
C VAL A 229 -11.32 -17.87 -1.63
N ALA A 230 -11.28 -17.31 -0.41
CA ALA A 230 -11.55 -15.91 -0.16
C ALA A 230 -10.58 -15.00 -0.94
N ARG A 231 -9.29 -15.30 -0.93
CA ARG A 231 -8.27 -14.50 -1.64
C ARG A 231 -8.48 -14.52 -3.16
N ARG A 232 -8.83 -15.67 -3.74
CA ARG A 232 -9.13 -15.79 -5.17
C ARG A 232 -10.35 -14.97 -5.56
N LEU A 233 -11.43 -15.09 -4.78
CA LEU A 233 -12.70 -14.41 -5.04
C LEU A 233 -12.71 -12.95 -4.55
N GLY A 234 -11.68 -12.49 -3.83
CA GLY A 234 -11.65 -11.14 -3.27
C GLY A 234 -12.67 -10.91 -2.15
N LEU A 235 -12.96 -11.95 -1.37
CA LEU A 235 -13.85 -11.93 -0.22
C LEU A 235 -13.06 -11.66 1.07
N ALA A 236 -13.72 -11.09 2.09
CA ALA A 236 -13.12 -10.93 3.41
C ALA A 236 -13.09 -12.26 4.19
N ILE A 237 -12.06 -12.46 5.03
CA ILE A 237 -11.95 -13.62 5.92
C ILE A 237 -12.47 -13.24 7.30
N PHE A 238 -13.27 -14.12 7.91
CA PHE A 238 -13.78 -13.91 9.26
C PHE A 238 -12.70 -14.28 10.30
N GLU A 239 -12.09 -13.28 10.94
CA GLU A 239 -10.98 -13.47 11.91
C GLU A 239 -11.31 -14.35 13.13
N TYR A 240 -12.58 -14.64 13.42
CA TYR A 240 -12.96 -15.34 14.64
C TYR A 240 -12.61 -16.84 14.63
N ASP A 241 -12.49 -17.45 13.45
CA ASP A 241 -12.14 -18.87 13.34
C ASP A 241 -10.63 -19.11 13.56
N GLN A 242 -9.76 -18.11 13.31
CA GLN A 242 -8.32 -18.23 13.53
C GLN A 242 -7.94 -18.45 15.01
N LYS A 243 -8.77 -17.98 15.96
CA LYS A 243 -8.53 -18.20 17.39
C LYS A 243 -8.95 -19.59 17.88
N MET A 244 -9.77 -20.32 17.11
CA MET A 244 -10.24 -21.66 17.49
C MET A 244 -9.44 -22.77 16.81
N SER A 245 -8.82 -22.52 15.65
CA SER A 245 -8.01 -23.50 14.92
C SER A 245 -6.53 -23.51 15.36
N GLY A 246 -6.24 -23.49 16.66
CA GLY A 246 -4.89 -23.40 17.27
C GLY A 246 -3.92 -24.55 16.98
N THR A 247 -3.92 -25.13 15.78
CA THR A 247 -2.86 -25.96 15.23
C THR A 247 -1.85 -25.07 14.52
N THR A 248 -0.95 -24.48 15.30
CA THR A 248 0.28 -23.88 14.78
C THR A 248 1.19 -25.04 14.35
N THR A 249 1.15 -25.43 13.08
CA THR A 249 2.21 -26.26 12.47
C THR A 249 3.43 -25.39 12.27
N THR A 250 4.12 -25.08 13.37
CA THR A 250 5.50 -24.57 13.35
C THR A 250 6.41 -25.71 12.88
N SER A 251 6.79 -25.65 11.62
CA SER A 251 7.93 -26.38 11.07
C SER A 251 9.19 -25.91 11.78
N THR A 252 9.72 -26.77 12.64
CA THR A 252 10.96 -26.57 13.40
C THR A 252 12.16 -26.80 12.47
N PHE A 253 12.92 -25.75 12.15
CA PHE A 253 14.28 -25.87 11.64
C PHE A 253 15.25 -25.32 12.69
N VAL A 254 16.20 -26.17 13.09
CA VAL A 254 17.15 -25.99 14.18
C VAL A 254 18.36 -25.19 13.71
N GLY A 255 18.81 -24.22 14.49
CA GLY A 255 20.08 -23.51 14.28
C GLY A 255 20.47 -22.65 15.48
N SER A 256 21.38 -23.16 16.31
CA SER A 256 21.81 -22.66 17.61
C SER A 256 22.82 -21.48 17.56
N SER A 257 22.73 -20.58 18.55
CA SER A 257 23.79 -19.96 19.40
C SER A 257 25.10 -19.44 18.76
N SER A 258 25.71 -18.30 19.08
CA SER A 258 25.87 -17.55 20.34
C SER A 258 26.61 -16.23 20.08
N ARG A 259 26.41 -15.19 20.90
CA ARG A 259 27.48 -14.37 21.51
C ARG A 259 26.93 -13.29 22.44
N LEU A 260 27.42 -13.33 23.67
CA LEU A 260 27.29 -12.33 24.74
C LEU A 260 28.42 -11.30 24.62
N ASP A 261 28.10 -10.08 25.02
CA ASP A 261 28.91 -9.08 25.75
C ASP A 261 28.76 -7.67 25.14
N ASP A 262 27.82 -6.89 25.69
CA ASP A 262 27.83 -5.42 25.67
C ASP A 262 26.75 -4.88 26.63
N TYR A 263 27.05 -4.89 27.94
CA TYR A 263 26.24 -4.23 28.97
C TYR A 263 27.15 -3.33 29.79
N LYS A 264 27.33 -2.09 29.35
CA LYS A 264 27.83 -0.97 30.18
C LYS A 264 27.67 0.43 29.57
N LEU A 265 27.15 0.59 28.35
CA LEU A 265 26.93 1.91 27.74
C LEU A 265 25.52 2.50 27.95
N ASP A 266 24.57 1.70 28.43
CA ASP A 266 23.15 2.10 28.54
C ASP A 266 22.82 2.87 29.83
N GLU A 267 23.67 2.81 30.86
CA GLU A 267 23.35 3.37 32.17
C GLU A 267 23.50 4.90 32.20
N VAL A 268 24.47 5.46 31.44
CA VAL A 268 24.72 6.92 31.38
C VAL A 268 23.75 7.63 30.44
N LYS A 269 23.29 6.98 29.37
CA LYS A 269 22.27 7.56 28.45
C LYS A 269 20.90 7.65 29.11
N ASN A 270 20.59 6.75 30.04
CA ASN A 270 19.30 6.73 30.73
C ASN A 270 19.15 7.85 31.78
N GLU A 271 20.22 8.28 32.45
CA GLU A 271 20.13 9.38 33.44
C GLU A 271 19.90 10.76 32.78
N VAL A 272 20.58 11.05 31.67
CA VAL A 272 20.36 12.31 30.92
C VAL A 272 18.95 12.35 30.30
N HIS A 273 18.44 11.20 29.85
CA HIS A 273 17.07 11.09 29.35
C HIS A 273 16.03 11.30 30.47
N LEU A 274 16.26 10.79 31.69
CA LEU A 274 15.35 10.95 32.81
C LEU A 274 15.26 12.40 33.32
N VAL A 275 16.37 13.14 33.31
CA VAL A 275 16.38 14.56 33.73
C VAL A 275 15.63 15.43 32.71
N MET A 276 15.82 15.17 31.41
CA MET A 276 15.03 15.84 30.35
C MET A 276 13.54 15.49 30.38
N LEU A 277 13.16 14.27 30.78
CA LEU A 277 11.76 13.87 30.92
C LEU A 277 11.06 14.57 32.11
N LYS A 278 11.76 14.76 33.24
CA LYS A 278 11.20 15.45 34.42
C LYS A 278 10.93 16.93 34.19
N GLU A 279 11.74 17.63 33.38
CA GLU A 279 11.46 19.01 32.98
C GLU A 279 10.30 19.12 31.99
N LYS A 280 10.15 18.12 31.09
CA LYS A 280 9.02 18.04 30.13
C LYS A 280 7.67 17.80 30.81
N GLU A 281 7.60 16.94 31.82
CA GLU A 281 6.36 16.69 32.58
C GLU A 281 5.84 17.95 33.28
N LYS A 282 6.73 18.86 33.71
CA LYS A 282 6.38 20.11 34.38
C LYS A 282 5.66 21.10 33.46
N TYR A 283 5.93 21.07 32.15
CA TYR A 283 5.29 21.93 31.15
C TYR A 283 3.90 21.44 30.71
N TYR A 284 3.67 20.11 30.73
CA TYR A 284 2.42 19.51 30.22
C TYR A 284 1.39 19.11 31.29
N SER A 285 1.77 18.98 32.57
CA SER A 285 0.89 18.46 33.63
C SER A 285 -0.10 19.47 34.26
N SER A 286 -0.11 20.74 33.84
CA SER A 286 -0.92 21.80 34.50
C SER A 286 -2.40 21.90 34.07
N SER A 287 -3.04 20.86 33.50
CA SER A 287 -4.43 21.02 33.02
C SER A 287 -5.44 19.88 33.27
N GLU A 288 -5.21 18.96 34.20
CA GLU A 288 -6.19 17.91 34.52
C GLU A 288 -6.87 18.07 35.89
N THR A 289 -7.85 18.97 35.99
CA THR A 289 -8.89 18.91 37.03
C THR A 289 -10.22 18.50 36.39
N LYS A 290 -10.64 17.25 36.66
CA LYS A 290 -11.87 16.64 36.12
C LYS A 290 -13.09 17.08 36.94
N THR A 291 -13.66 18.24 36.64
CA THR A 291 -15.04 18.58 37.06
C THR A 291 -16.03 18.22 35.96
N LYS A 292 -17.01 17.35 36.29
CA LYS A 292 -18.13 16.94 35.42
C LYS A 292 -19.14 18.08 35.25
N GLY A 293 -18.76 19.12 34.51
CA GLY A 293 -19.68 20.17 34.03
C GLY A 293 -19.85 20.07 32.52
N VAL A 294 -21.03 20.40 32.01
CA VAL A 294 -21.29 20.55 30.57
C VAL A 294 -20.31 21.58 30.02
N LYS A 295 -19.19 21.11 29.43
CA LYS A 295 -18.15 21.99 28.90
C LYS A 295 -18.79 22.83 27.80
N LYS A 296 -18.93 24.15 28.05
CA LYS A 296 -19.13 25.14 26.99
C LYS A 296 -18.11 24.82 25.90
N LYS A 297 -18.55 24.77 24.63
CA LYS A 297 -17.64 24.54 23.50
C LYS A 297 -16.54 25.60 23.58
N GLU A 298 -15.37 25.22 24.06
CA GLU A 298 -14.20 26.09 24.05
C GLU A 298 -13.99 26.54 22.61
N GLN A 299 -13.96 27.86 22.43
CA GLN A 299 -13.70 28.45 21.13
C GLN A 299 -12.25 28.13 20.78
N TRP A 300 -12.03 27.45 19.65
CA TRP A 300 -10.69 27.23 19.12
C TRP A 300 -10.10 28.56 18.71
N THR A 301 -9.18 29.08 19.54
CA THR A 301 -8.24 30.14 19.19
C THR A 301 -7.00 29.51 18.53
N GLU A 302 -6.17 30.34 17.89
CA GLU A 302 -4.95 29.88 17.24
C GLU A 302 -3.96 29.29 18.26
N ASP A 303 -3.77 29.95 19.41
CA ASP A 303 -2.88 29.48 20.48
C ASP A 303 -3.31 28.12 21.05
N VAL A 304 -4.62 27.92 21.26
CA VAL A 304 -5.16 26.64 21.72
C VAL A 304 -4.94 25.56 20.66
N MET A 305 -5.11 25.89 19.38
CA MET A 305 -4.84 24.97 18.27
C MET A 305 -3.36 24.57 18.22
N MET A 306 -2.43 25.52 18.34
CA MET A 306 -0.99 25.24 18.36
C MET A 306 -0.59 24.39 19.57
N LYS A 307 -1.10 24.73 20.76
CA LYS A 307 -0.83 23.97 21.99
C LYS A 307 -1.31 22.52 21.88
N GLU A 308 -2.52 22.30 21.37
CA GLU A 308 -3.05 20.95 21.15
C GLU A 308 -2.30 20.19 20.04
N LEU A 309 -1.84 20.90 19.00
CA LEU A 309 -1.01 20.31 17.94
C LEU A 309 0.33 19.80 18.50
N HIS A 310 1.05 20.62 19.27
CA HIS A 310 2.30 20.19 19.90
C HIS A 310 2.08 19.07 20.91
N ARG A 311 1.00 19.12 21.69
CA ARG A 311 0.63 18.01 22.59
C ARG A 311 0.38 16.72 21.81
N PHE A 312 -0.34 16.79 20.69
CA PHE A 312 -0.56 15.64 19.83
C PHE A 312 0.75 15.06 19.29
N LEU A 313 1.67 15.93 18.84
CA LEU A 313 2.98 15.52 18.34
C LEU A 313 3.81 14.82 19.41
N HIS A 314 3.91 15.42 20.60
CA HIS A 314 4.62 14.82 21.72
C HIS A 314 4.10 13.40 22.04
N ASN A 315 2.78 13.24 22.15
CA ASN A 315 2.16 11.94 22.43
C ASN A 315 2.36 10.91 21.30
N THR A 316 2.53 11.37 20.05
CA THR A 316 2.68 10.46 18.90
C THR A 316 4.13 10.08 18.61
N THR A 317 5.09 10.96 18.91
CA THR A 317 6.53 10.65 18.83
C THR A 317 6.89 9.47 19.71
N GLU A 318 6.44 9.47 20.97
CA GLU A 318 6.69 8.38 21.93
C GLU A 318 6.10 7.04 21.49
N GLN A 319 4.96 7.06 20.82
CA GLN A 319 4.22 5.84 20.47
C GLN A 319 4.58 5.25 19.11
N ARG A 320 5.05 6.06 18.15
CA ARG A 320 5.11 5.65 16.74
C ARG A 320 6.41 5.91 16.01
N LEU A 321 7.44 6.43 16.70
CA LEU A 321 8.71 6.76 16.05
C LEU A 321 8.49 7.72 14.87
N LEU A 322 7.62 8.72 15.07
CA LEU A 322 7.40 9.83 14.14
C LEU A 322 8.11 11.09 14.64
N PRO A 323 8.72 11.91 13.76
CA PRO A 323 9.47 13.08 14.19
C PRO A 323 8.56 14.09 14.89
N SER A 324 9.06 14.69 15.98
CA SER A 324 8.36 15.77 16.69
C SER A 324 8.17 17.03 15.84
N VAL A 325 8.98 17.18 14.79
CA VAL A 325 8.96 18.34 13.87
C VAL A 325 8.05 18.14 12.66
N TRP A 326 7.30 17.04 12.58
CA TRP A 326 6.46 16.74 11.42
C TRP A 326 5.02 17.22 11.58
N MET A 327 4.42 17.76 10.51
CA MET A 327 2.99 18.10 10.50
C MET A 327 2.12 16.87 10.16
N PRO A 328 1.13 16.50 11.01
CA PRO A 328 0.35 15.30 10.80
C PRO A 328 -0.56 15.40 9.59
N ARG A 329 -0.75 14.29 8.85
CA ARG A 329 -1.68 14.30 7.72
C ARG A 329 -3.11 14.42 8.23
N PRO A 330 -4.02 15.00 7.41
CA PRO A 330 -5.43 15.07 7.75
C PRO A 330 -6.05 13.70 8.11
N CYS A 331 -5.62 12.63 7.45
CA CYS A 331 -6.12 11.27 7.72
C CYS A 331 -5.58 10.68 9.04
N GLU A 332 -4.39 11.07 9.48
CA GLU A 332 -3.80 10.62 10.74
C GLU A 332 -4.53 11.24 11.93
N LEU A 333 -4.79 12.55 11.90
CA LEU A 333 -5.62 13.20 12.92
C LEU A 333 -7.01 12.54 13.02
N LEU A 334 -7.59 12.10 11.90
CA LEU A 334 -8.86 11.34 11.92
C LEU A 334 -8.71 9.96 12.58
N LYS A 335 -7.62 9.24 12.29
CA LYS A 335 -7.31 7.93 12.89
C LYS A 335 -7.22 8.00 14.41
N TYR A 336 -6.76 9.12 14.96
CA TYR A 336 -6.67 9.38 16.40
C TYR A 336 -7.86 10.15 16.99
N ASN A 337 -8.95 10.26 16.24
CA ASN A 337 -10.16 10.98 16.67
C ASN A 337 -9.93 12.47 17.00
N GLN A 338 -8.85 13.07 16.51
CA GLN A 338 -8.50 14.49 16.65
C GLN A 338 -9.23 15.36 15.62
N ARG A 339 -10.55 15.16 15.49
CA ARG A 339 -11.38 15.83 14.48
C ARG A 339 -11.46 17.34 14.70
N SER A 340 -11.51 17.77 15.96
CA SER A 340 -11.59 19.19 16.33
C SER A 340 -10.31 19.93 15.98
N LEU A 341 -9.15 19.35 16.31
CA LEU A 341 -7.83 19.88 15.95
C LEU A 341 -7.68 19.99 14.43
N ARG A 342 -8.06 18.94 13.69
CA ARG A 342 -8.08 18.96 12.20
C ARG A 342 -8.94 20.11 11.66
N SER A 343 -10.15 20.30 12.18
CA SER A 343 -11.03 21.40 11.74
C SER A 343 -10.45 22.77 12.10
N ALA A 344 -9.80 22.91 13.25
CA ALA A 344 -9.13 24.13 13.66
C ALA A 344 -7.97 24.47 12.71
N ILE A 345 -7.13 23.48 12.35
CA ILE A 345 -6.04 23.66 11.38
C ILE A 345 -6.58 24.21 10.04
N TYR A 346 -7.68 23.65 9.53
CA TYR A 346 -8.32 24.18 8.30
C TYR A 346 -8.84 25.60 8.47
N LYS A 347 -9.46 25.92 9.61
CA LYS A 347 -9.95 27.27 9.92
C LYS A 347 -8.81 28.30 9.91
N TYR A 348 -7.62 27.92 10.38
CA TYR A 348 -6.45 28.78 10.45
C TYR A 348 -5.56 28.69 9.20
N GLY A 349 -6.11 28.48 8.01
CA GLY A 349 -5.34 28.56 6.76
C GLY A 349 -4.74 27.24 6.27
N GLY A 350 -5.10 26.10 6.88
CA GLY A 350 -4.76 24.77 6.41
C GLY A 350 -3.42 24.24 6.90
N PHE A 351 -3.12 22.99 6.54
CA PHE A 351 -1.99 22.24 7.09
C PHE A 351 -0.64 22.87 6.76
N TYR A 352 -0.47 23.37 5.53
CA TYR A 352 0.77 23.99 5.08
C TYR A 352 1.04 25.33 5.80
N SER A 353 0.03 26.20 5.91
CA SER A 353 0.18 27.49 6.58
C SER A 353 0.38 27.36 8.09
N VAL A 354 -0.28 26.37 8.70
CA VAL A 354 -0.09 26.05 10.12
C VAL A 354 1.27 25.41 10.35
N SER A 355 1.75 24.52 9.48
CA SER A 355 3.06 23.89 9.65
C SER A 355 4.18 24.94 9.64
N LYS A 356 4.14 25.89 8.69
CA LYS A 356 5.11 27.00 8.66
C LYS A 356 5.12 27.84 9.93
N ARG A 357 3.94 28.19 10.47
CA ARG A 357 3.85 28.99 11.70
C ARG A 357 4.22 28.20 12.96
N ALA A 358 4.01 26.89 12.95
CA ALA A 358 4.35 26.00 14.05
C ALA A 358 5.82 25.53 14.02
N GLY A 359 6.61 25.93 13.00
CA GLY A 359 7.97 25.44 12.84
C GLY A 359 8.01 23.95 12.52
N LEU A 360 7.05 23.44 11.73
CA LEU A 360 6.89 22.03 11.39
C LEU A 360 7.06 21.79 9.88
N ILE A 361 7.62 20.64 9.53
CA ILE A 361 7.78 20.18 8.15
C ILE A 361 6.39 19.86 7.57
N PRO A 362 6.03 20.43 6.41
CA PRO A 362 4.77 20.14 5.74
C PRO A 362 4.54 18.64 5.48
N PRO A 363 3.28 18.15 5.51
CA PRO A 363 3.01 16.72 5.40
C PRO A 363 3.48 16.10 4.07
N ASP A 364 3.42 16.88 2.98
CA ASP A 364 3.78 16.42 1.65
C ASP A 364 5.30 16.36 1.45
N GLU A 365 6.05 17.27 2.05
CA GLU A 365 7.52 17.28 2.01
C GLU A 365 8.10 16.08 2.76
N TRP A 366 7.62 15.83 3.99
CA TRP A 366 8.03 14.65 4.75
C TRP A 366 7.65 13.35 4.04
N ARG A 367 6.45 13.29 3.45
CA ARG A 367 6.02 12.13 2.68
C ARG A 367 6.92 11.90 1.45
N SER A 368 7.30 12.96 0.76
CA SER A 368 8.22 12.89 -0.37
C SER A 368 9.58 12.36 0.06
N PHE A 369 10.09 12.79 1.22
CA PHE A 369 11.34 12.28 1.77
C PHE A 369 11.26 10.78 2.12
N GLU A 370 10.25 10.37 2.91
CA GLU A 370 10.06 8.97 3.34
C GLU A 370 9.80 8.02 2.18
N THR A 371 8.98 8.44 1.20
CA THR A 371 8.67 7.57 0.05
C THR A 371 9.89 7.42 -0.87
N PHE A 372 10.79 8.41 -0.91
CA PHE A 372 12.05 8.31 -1.65
C PHE A 372 13.08 7.44 -0.92
N TYR A 373 13.15 7.55 0.41
CA TYR A 373 13.94 6.63 1.24
C TYR A 373 13.51 5.17 1.05
N GLU A 374 12.21 4.93 1.02
CA GLU A 374 11.62 3.61 0.73
C GLU A 374 12.01 3.11 -0.66
N LEU A 375 11.95 3.97 -1.68
CA LEU A 375 12.35 3.65 -3.05
C LEU A 375 13.81 3.20 -3.11
N ILE A 376 14.73 3.95 -2.50
CA ILE A 376 16.17 3.63 -2.50
C ILE A 376 16.40 2.32 -1.74
N SER A 377 15.72 2.12 -0.61
CA SER A 377 15.83 0.88 0.19
C SER A 377 15.37 -0.35 -0.58
N GLU A 378 14.22 -0.28 -1.23
CA GLU A 378 13.66 -1.36 -2.06
C GLU A 378 14.53 -1.61 -3.30
N LEU A 379 15.10 -0.57 -3.92
CA LEU A 379 16.02 -0.70 -5.04
C LEU A 379 17.33 -1.38 -4.63
N HIS A 380 17.89 -1.03 -3.47
CA HIS A 380 19.09 -1.67 -2.91
C HIS A 380 18.84 -3.16 -2.66
N GLN A 381 17.72 -3.51 -2.01
CA GLN A 381 17.34 -4.91 -1.77
C GLN A 381 17.18 -5.69 -3.07
N TYR A 382 16.51 -5.10 -4.07
CA TYR A 382 16.38 -5.70 -5.40
C TYR A 382 17.76 -5.99 -6.01
N LEU A 383 18.65 -5.00 -6.07
CA LEU A 383 19.97 -5.16 -6.67
C LEU A 383 20.82 -6.19 -5.92
N GLN A 384 20.73 -6.24 -4.59
CA GLN A 384 21.46 -7.21 -3.77
C GLN A 384 20.98 -8.65 -4.01
N LEU A 385 19.67 -8.86 -4.22
CA LEU A 385 19.13 -10.19 -4.53
C LEU A 385 19.56 -10.66 -5.92
N TYR A 386 19.58 -9.76 -6.90
CA TYR A 386 19.86 -10.13 -8.30
C TYR A 386 21.34 -10.05 -8.69
N SER A 387 22.21 -9.37 -7.94
CA SER A 387 23.66 -9.37 -8.15
C SER A 387 24.29 -10.75 -7.95
N ASN A 388 23.74 -11.54 -7.01
CA ASN A 388 24.23 -12.88 -6.70
C ASN A 388 23.93 -13.89 -7.81
N ILE A 389 22.81 -13.70 -8.52
CA ILE A 389 22.36 -14.60 -9.58
C ILE A 389 23.20 -14.41 -10.84
N SER A 390 23.58 -13.18 -11.18
CA SER A 390 24.40 -12.89 -12.36
C SER A 390 25.86 -13.35 -12.23
N SER A 391 26.34 -13.57 -11.01
CA SER A 391 27.74 -13.95 -10.76
C SER A 391 28.06 -15.41 -11.09
N SER A 392 27.06 -16.28 -11.34
CA SER A 392 27.29 -17.72 -11.51
C SER A 392 27.58 -18.17 -12.94
N ASN A 393 27.32 -17.35 -13.97
CA ASN A 393 27.15 -17.87 -15.33
C ASN A 393 28.11 -17.38 -16.41
N ASP A 394 28.97 -16.38 -16.19
CA ASP A 394 29.79 -15.88 -17.30
C ASP A 394 31.17 -15.35 -16.86
N ASN A 395 32.23 -15.91 -17.46
CA ASN A 395 33.63 -15.41 -17.47
C ASN A 395 33.77 -14.09 -18.24
N ILE A 396 32.71 -13.29 -18.37
CA ILE A 396 32.71 -12.04 -19.09
C ILE A 396 33.37 -10.98 -18.19
N ASN A 397 34.59 -10.62 -18.57
CA ASN A 397 35.46 -9.58 -18.02
C ASN A 397 34.74 -8.57 -17.10
N LYS A 398 35.08 -8.66 -15.81
CA LYS A 398 34.59 -7.91 -14.63
C LYS A 398 34.85 -6.39 -14.69
N SER A 399 35.18 -5.84 -15.86
CA SER A 399 35.84 -4.54 -15.97
C SER A 399 34.93 -3.34 -16.18
N GLU A 400 33.61 -3.47 -16.30
CA GLU A 400 32.72 -2.29 -16.39
C GLU A 400 31.36 -2.57 -15.74
N SER A 401 31.31 -2.47 -14.40
CA SER A 401 30.04 -2.41 -13.67
C SER A 401 29.41 -1.03 -13.88
N THR A 402 28.93 -0.77 -15.10
CA THR A 402 28.11 0.41 -15.37
C THR A 402 26.91 0.42 -14.43
N ARG A 403 26.65 1.56 -13.79
CA ARG A 403 25.49 1.80 -12.91
C ARG A 403 24.18 1.75 -13.71
N ILE A 404 23.75 0.58 -14.15
CA ILE A 404 22.56 0.42 -15.00
C ILE A 404 21.32 0.30 -14.12
N PHE A 405 20.31 1.11 -14.40
CA PHE A 405 19.03 1.04 -13.69
C PHE A 405 18.19 -0.15 -14.21
N PRO A 406 17.65 -1.03 -13.34
CA PRO A 406 16.88 -2.19 -13.76
C PRO A 406 15.68 -1.82 -14.64
N ARG A 407 15.30 -2.69 -15.59
CA ARG A 407 14.12 -2.41 -16.43
C ARG A 407 12.85 -2.58 -15.59
N MET A 408 11.86 -1.72 -15.84
CA MET A 408 10.57 -1.80 -15.16
C MET A 408 9.88 -3.17 -15.33
N ARG A 409 10.04 -3.77 -16.51
CA ARG A 409 9.52 -5.12 -16.79
C ARG A 409 10.15 -6.16 -15.86
N ASP A 410 11.47 -6.09 -15.67
CA ASP A 410 12.24 -7.04 -14.87
C ASP A 410 11.89 -6.89 -13.39
N ILE A 411 11.80 -5.65 -12.89
CA ILE A 411 11.33 -5.37 -11.51
C ILE A 411 9.93 -5.98 -11.28
N LYS A 412 9.01 -5.78 -12.23
CA LYS A 412 7.64 -6.30 -12.13
C LYS A 412 7.58 -7.82 -12.25
N SER A 413 8.32 -8.42 -13.18
CA SER A 413 8.34 -9.88 -13.37
C SER A 413 8.97 -10.61 -12.20
N ASN A 414 9.88 -9.94 -11.50
CA ASN A 414 10.56 -10.45 -10.32
C ASN A 414 9.73 -10.30 -9.03
N GLY A 415 8.45 -9.88 -9.13
CA GLY A 415 7.56 -9.76 -7.97
C GLY A 415 7.76 -8.49 -7.13
N HIS A 416 8.65 -7.58 -7.51
CA HIS A 416 8.88 -6.32 -6.78
C HIS A 416 7.88 -5.23 -7.19
N GLY A 417 6.58 -5.55 -7.05
CA GLY A 417 5.47 -4.66 -7.44
C GLY A 417 5.44 -3.34 -6.66
N ARG A 418 5.93 -3.33 -5.42
CA ARG A 418 6.07 -2.12 -4.60
C ARG A 418 7.14 -1.18 -5.15
N LEU A 419 8.36 -1.67 -5.40
CA LEU A 419 9.43 -0.91 -6.05
C LEU A 419 8.98 -0.36 -7.42
N TYR A 420 8.27 -1.18 -8.20
CA TYR A 420 7.66 -0.75 -9.46
C TYR A 420 6.73 0.46 -9.26
N ALA A 421 5.80 0.38 -8.30
CA ALA A 421 4.86 1.46 -8.01
C ALA A 421 5.55 2.73 -7.49
N LEU A 422 6.58 2.59 -6.66
CA LEU A 422 7.41 3.70 -6.18
C LEU A 422 8.13 4.39 -7.33
N ILE A 423 8.72 3.64 -8.26
CA ILE A 423 9.39 4.24 -9.41
C ILE A 423 8.38 5.00 -10.30
N GLU A 424 7.17 4.44 -10.52
CA GLU A 424 6.13 5.14 -11.29
C GLU A 424 5.64 6.42 -10.60
N SER A 425 5.45 6.41 -9.28
CA SER A 425 4.98 7.60 -8.55
C SER A 425 5.98 8.76 -8.55
N TYR A 426 7.28 8.48 -8.73
CA TYR A 426 8.35 9.48 -8.83
C TYR A 426 8.70 9.86 -10.29
N GLY A 427 7.79 9.68 -11.25
CA GLY A 427 8.02 10.09 -12.64
C GLY A 427 8.76 9.05 -13.50
N GLY A 428 8.90 7.82 -13.00
CA GLY A 428 9.31 6.66 -13.78
C GLY A 428 10.81 6.42 -13.85
N ARG A 429 11.17 5.31 -14.52
CA ARG A 429 12.54 4.76 -14.57
C ARG A 429 13.61 5.78 -14.97
N ARG A 430 13.35 6.58 -16.02
CA ARG A 430 14.35 7.51 -16.56
C ARG A 430 14.66 8.63 -15.59
N TYR A 431 13.63 9.12 -14.90
CA TYR A 431 13.77 10.18 -13.91
C TYR A 431 14.63 9.71 -12.74
N ILE A 432 14.26 8.58 -12.12
CA ILE A 432 15.00 8.00 -11.01
C ILE A 432 16.42 7.63 -11.41
N ALA A 433 16.62 7.02 -12.58
CA ALA A 433 17.96 6.67 -13.04
C ALA A 433 18.84 7.91 -13.16
N LYS A 434 18.37 8.99 -13.81
CA LYS A 434 19.09 10.25 -13.87
C LYS A 434 19.38 10.81 -12.47
N ARG A 435 18.38 10.80 -11.59
CA ARG A 435 18.48 11.31 -10.22
C ARG A 435 19.49 10.55 -9.36
N LEU A 436 19.63 9.24 -9.56
CA LEU A 436 20.60 8.40 -8.85
C LEU A 436 21.96 8.27 -9.58
N ASN A 437 22.18 9.08 -10.62
CA ASN A 437 23.36 9.00 -11.48
C ASN A 437 23.59 7.57 -12.04
N MET A 438 22.50 6.97 -12.51
CA MET A 438 22.43 5.64 -13.14
C MET A 438 21.99 5.76 -14.60
N THR A 439 22.43 4.84 -15.44
CA THR A 439 22.09 4.80 -16.86
C THR A 439 20.80 4.00 -17.07
N ALA A 440 19.75 4.66 -17.59
CA ALA A 440 18.52 4.00 -18.02
C ALA A 440 18.67 3.41 -19.44
N SER A 441 19.55 2.43 -19.63
CA SER A 441 19.75 1.83 -20.95
C SER A 441 18.46 1.19 -21.50
N LYS A 442 18.24 1.33 -22.81
CA LYS A 442 17.19 0.60 -23.54
C LYS A 442 17.57 -0.88 -23.72
N HIS A 443 18.86 -1.18 -23.82
CA HIS A 443 19.40 -2.53 -23.98
C HIS A 443 20.05 -3.00 -22.68
N PHE A 444 19.48 -4.04 -22.07
CA PHE A 444 20.15 -4.78 -21.01
C PHE A 444 21.36 -5.44 -21.68
N ILE A 445 22.54 -5.17 -21.13
CA ILE A 445 23.88 -5.57 -21.55
C ILE A 445 23.86 -6.79 -22.50
N ARG A 446 23.95 -6.52 -23.80
CA ARG A 446 24.44 -7.51 -24.78
C ARG A 446 25.34 -6.88 -25.83
N ASP A 447 25.21 -5.56 -26.08
CA ASP A 447 25.97 -4.86 -27.12
C ASP A 447 26.69 -3.58 -26.64
N ALA A 448 27.25 -3.56 -25.42
CA ALA A 448 28.20 -2.51 -25.05
C ALA A 448 29.50 -2.71 -25.84
N ARG A 449 29.52 -2.29 -27.11
CA ARG A 449 30.74 -2.15 -27.90
C ARG A 449 31.55 -1.02 -27.28
N ILE A 450 32.66 -1.44 -26.68
CA ILE A 450 33.73 -0.61 -26.15
C ILE A 450 34.18 0.38 -27.24
N ASP A 451 33.98 1.68 -27.00
CA ASP A 451 34.62 2.70 -27.80
C ASP A 451 36.14 2.63 -27.56
N LYS A 452 36.91 2.49 -28.64
CA LYS A 452 38.35 2.21 -28.63
C LYS A 452 39.23 3.34 -28.09
N ASN A 453 38.66 4.41 -27.53
CA ASN A 453 39.39 5.61 -27.14
C ASN A 453 39.62 5.75 -25.62
N GLY A 454 39.47 4.66 -24.85
CA GLY A 454 40.40 4.26 -23.79
C GLY A 454 40.98 5.31 -22.83
N ALA A 455 40.21 6.33 -22.45
CA ALA A 455 40.59 7.26 -21.39
C ALA A 455 39.38 7.48 -20.48
N TYR A 456 39.09 6.47 -19.67
CA TYR A 456 38.21 6.61 -18.50
C TYR A 456 39.09 6.47 -17.26
N ASP A 457 39.11 7.54 -16.46
CA ASP A 457 39.90 7.67 -15.25
C ASP A 457 39.55 6.54 -14.27
N GLY A 458 40.53 5.66 -14.03
CA GLY A 458 40.33 4.28 -13.58
C GLY A 458 40.11 4.08 -12.08
N ASP A 459 40.07 5.14 -11.28
CA ASP A 459 40.27 5.02 -9.83
C ASP A 459 39.01 5.09 -8.95
N LYS A 460 37.80 5.20 -9.51
CA LYS A 460 36.56 5.26 -8.70
C LYS A 460 35.45 4.35 -9.22
N LYS A 461 35.72 3.05 -9.26
CA LYS A 461 34.68 2.02 -9.40
C LYS A 461 34.02 1.73 -8.06
N ASP A 462 33.27 2.69 -7.56
CA ASP A 462 32.42 2.45 -6.39
C ASP A 462 31.24 1.57 -6.81
N ASP A 463 31.16 0.41 -6.16
CA ASP A 463 30.05 -0.54 -6.25
C ASP A 463 28.72 0.22 -6.06
N LEU A 464 27.82 0.06 -7.02
CA LEU A 464 26.48 0.64 -6.98
C LEU A 464 25.75 0.30 -5.67
N LEU A 465 25.96 -0.92 -5.14
CA LEU A 465 25.39 -1.33 -3.86
C LEU A 465 25.95 -0.50 -2.70
N ALA A 466 27.27 -0.27 -2.67
CA ALA A 466 27.90 0.57 -1.67
C ALA A 466 27.42 2.04 -1.74
N TYR A 467 27.15 2.53 -2.95
CA TYR A 467 26.58 3.86 -3.16
C TYR A 467 25.14 3.96 -2.63
N LEU A 468 24.28 2.98 -2.93
CA LEU A 468 22.91 2.97 -2.43
C LEU A 468 22.85 2.75 -0.91
N ASP A 469 23.69 1.88 -0.35
CA ASP A 469 23.84 1.70 1.11
C ASP A 469 24.24 3.01 1.79
N PHE A 470 25.16 3.77 1.19
CA PHE A 470 25.51 5.12 1.65
C PHE A 470 24.28 6.05 1.69
N LEU A 471 23.51 6.14 0.61
CA LEU A 471 22.32 7.00 0.57
C LEU A 471 21.29 6.58 1.64
N ILE A 472 21.07 5.28 1.83
CA ILE A 472 20.16 4.74 2.86
C ILE A 472 20.63 5.17 4.25
N ARG A 473 21.92 5.02 4.57
CA ARG A 473 22.48 5.43 5.87
C ARG A 473 22.36 6.93 6.09
N LEU A 474 22.68 7.74 5.09
CA LEU A 474 22.57 9.20 5.15
C LEU A 474 21.11 9.65 5.37
N MET A 475 20.16 9.09 4.63
CA MET A 475 18.73 9.40 4.81
C MET A 475 18.22 8.93 6.18
N LYS A 476 18.69 7.78 6.67
CA LYS A 476 18.38 7.30 8.01
C LYS A 476 18.95 8.22 9.09
N PHE A 477 20.15 8.76 8.90
CA PHE A 477 20.74 9.78 9.77
C PHE A 477 19.88 11.05 9.79
N ILE A 478 19.52 11.59 8.63
CA ILE A 478 18.62 12.75 8.50
C ILE A 478 17.31 12.48 9.25
N ARG A 479 16.70 11.32 9.00
CA ARG A 479 15.45 10.90 9.66
C ARG A 479 15.60 10.87 11.18
N ASN A 480 16.66 10.27 11.69
CA ASN A 480 16.93 10.17 13.13
C ASN A 480 17.22 11.53 13.77
N ASN A 481 17.92 12.44 13.08
CA ASN A 481 18.11 13.79 13.58
C ASN A 481 16.79 14.55 13.66
N MET A 482 15.92 14.42 12.65
CA MET A 482 14.58 14.99 12.70
C MET A 482 13.74 14.41 13.85
N MET A 483 13.94 13.14 14.21
CA MET A 483 13.28 12.53 15.38
C MET A 483 13.64 13.22 16.71
N ASN A 484 14.85 13.78 16.80
CA ASN A 484 15.38 14.38 18.02
C ASN A 484 15.19 15.90 18.07
N MET A 485 14.82 16.53 16.97
CA MET A 485 14.60 17.98 16.92
C MET A 485 13.32 18.39 17.67
N ILE A 486 13.40 19.51 18.39
CA ILE A 486 12.28 20.08 19.15
C ILE A 486 11.78 21.32 18.37
N PRO A 487 10.51 21.35 17.94
CA PRO A 487 9.94 22.54 17.29
C PRO A 487 9.80 23.71 18.27
N PRO A 488 9.74 24.98 17.77
CA PRO A 488 9.65 25.36 16.36
C PRO A 488 11.01 25.34 15.65
N LEU A 489 11.03 24.88 14.41
CA LEU A 489 12.18 25.06 13.50
C LEU A 489 12.16 26.46 12.89
N ASP A 490 13.33 27.11 12.85
CA ASP A 490 13.50 28.41 12.18
C ASP A 490 13.20 28.30 10.68
N ASP A 491 13.57 27.18 10.06
CA ASP A 491 13.23 26.82 8.69
C ASP A 491 12.50 25.48 8.63
N CYS A 492 11.27 25.49 8.13
CA CYS A 492 10.35 24.33 8.09
C CYS A 492 10.67 23.35 6.95
N ALA A 493 11.94 23.02 6.71
CA ALA A 493 12.38 22.16 5.63
C ALA A 493 13.35 21.07 6.11
N ILE A 494 13.41 19.98 5.36
CA ILE A 494 14.40 18.90 5.58
C ILE A 494 15.67 19.31 4.86
N PHE A 495 16.71 19.66 5.60
CA PHE A 495 17.98 20.06 5.00
C PHE A 495 18.95 18.90 4.86
N MET A 496 19.80 18.98 3.84
CA MET A 496 20.99 18.16 3.77
C MET A 496 21.95 18.59 4.90
N PRO A 497 22.46 17.64 5.73
CA PRO A 497 23.40 17.98 6.79
C PRO A 497 24.73 18.48 6.21
N THR A 498 25.34 19.44 6.90
CA THR A 498 26.70 19.90 6.57
C THR A 498 27.73 18.84 6.93
N LEU A 499 28.94 18.93 6.36
CA LEU A 499 30.04 18.05 6.74
C LEU A 499 30.40 18.22 8.23
N GLU A 500 30.39 19.46 8.72
CA GLU A 500 30.61 19.78 10.13
C GLU A 500 29.60 19.06 11.03
N GLN A 501 28.30 19.11 10.70
CA GLN A 501 27.27 18.38 11.43
C GLN A 501 27.55 16.87 11.41
N LEU A 502 27.91 16.29 10.26
CA LEU A 502 28.24 14.86 10.21
C LEU A 502 29.44 14.51 11.11
N TYR A 503 30.47 15.35 11.18
CA TYR A 503 31.61 15.15 12.08
C TYR A 503 31.23 15.34 13.57
N GLU A 504 30.39 16.32 13.89
CA GLU A 504 29.89 16.58 15.26
C GLU A 504 29.09 15.39 15.81
N TYR A 505 28.33 14.70 14.95
CA TYR A 505 27.60 13.49 15.32
C TYR A 505 28.45 12.20 15.21
N GLU A 506 29.78 12.31 15.09
CA GLU A 506 30.72 11.18 14.96
C GLU A 506 30.48 10.29 13.72
N GLU A 507 29.80 10.81 12.69
CA GLU A 507 29.51 10.12 11.43
C GLU A 507 30.60 10.36 10.37
N GLU A 508 31.88 10.24 10.76
CA GLU A 508 33.04 10.52 9.91
C GLU A 508 33.03 9.72 8.60
N ALA A 509 32.56 8.47 8.65
CA ALA A 509 32.44 7.62 7.47
C ALA A 509 31.40 8.13 6.46
N LEU A 510 30.29 8.73 6.93
CA LEU A 510 29.30 9.35 6.05
C LEU A 510 29.84 10.64 5.46
N ALA A 511 30.51 11.49 6.26
CA ALA A 511 31.13 12.73 5.78
C ALA A 511 32.12 12.48 4.64
N LYS A 512 33.06 11.52 4.84
CA LYS A 512 34.02 11.11 3.81
C LYS A 512 33.35 10.58 2.55
N ARG A 513 32.24 9.85 2.67
CA ARG A 513 31.47 9.38 1.50
C ARG A 513 30.72 10.50 0.79
N VAL A 514 30.20 11.50 1.51
CA VAL A 514 29.60 12.70 0.90
C VAL A 514 30.65 13.42 0.05
N GLU A 515 31.87 13.62 0.58
CA GLU A 515 32.99 14.20 -0.18
C GLU A 515 33.36 13.35 -1.41
N LEU A 516 33.48 12.03 -1.23
CA LEU A 516 33.82 11.10 -2.31
C LEU A 516 32.82 11.15 -3.48
N TYR A 517 31.52 11.29 -3.19
CA TYR A 517 30.44 11.30 -4.18
C TYR A 517 30.07 12.70 -4.71
N GLY A 518 30.97 13.68 -4.57
CA GLY A 518 30.83 15.01 -5.19
C GLY A 518 30.40 16.12 -4.25
N GLY A 519 30.41 15.87 -2.94
CA GLY A 519 30.13 16.86 -1.90
C GLY A 519 28.65 17.07 -1.58
N VAL A 520 28.38 17.92 -0.58
CA VAL A 520 27.05 18.17 -0.01
C VAL A 520 26.05 18.63 -1.09
N ALA A 521 26.44 19.59 -1.94
CA ALA A 521 25.56 20.17 -2.95
C ALA A 521 25.08 19.12 -3.99
N GLN A 522 25.98 18.26 -4.45
CA GLN A 522 25.66 17.21 -5.42
C GLN A 522 24.68 16.20 -4.81
N ILE A 523 24.95 15.74 -3.59
CA ILE A 523 24.08 14.78 -2.90
C ILE A 523 22.72 15.41 -2.56
N ALA A 524 22.70 16.67 -2.11
CA ALA A 524 21.47 17.40 -1.84
C ALA A 524 20.60 17.54 -3.10
N GLN A 525 21.19 17.89 -4.25
CA GLN A 525 20.49 17.93 -5.53
C GLN A 525 19.90 16.56 -5.90
N MET A 526 20.66 15.48 -5.69
CA MET A 526 20.19 14.11 -5.96
C MET A 526 19.05 13.70 -5.03
N LEU A 527 19.08 14.12 -3.76
CA LEU A 527 18.02 13.86 -2.80
C LEU A 527 16.87 14.87 -2.88
N GLU A 528 16.96 15.91 -3.72
CA GLU A 528 16.05 17.07 -3.78
C GLU A 528 15.87 17.73 -2.40
N LEU A 529 16.96 17.83 -1.65
CA LEU A 529 17.00 18.51 -0.36
C LEU A 529 17.63 19.89 -0.52
N PRO A 530 17.12 20.93 0.16
CA PRO A 530 17.81 22.20 0.28
C PRO A 530 19.16 22.04 1.00
N VAL A 531 20.15 22.82 0.58
CA VAL A 531 21.44 22.97 1.24
C VAL A 531 21.37 24.22 2.10
N PHE A 532 21.98 24.20 3.29
CA PHE A 532 22.21 25.41 4.05
C PHE A 532 23.19 26.31 3.29
N GLU A 533 22.71 27.45 2.77
CA GLU A 533 23.60 28.48 2.25
C GLU A 533 24.35 29.10 3.44
N THR A 534 25.65 28.82 3.52
CA THR A 534 26.54 29.30 4.59
C THR A 534 26.77 30.81 4.57
N SER A 535 26.10 31.55 3.68
CA SER A 535 26.47 32.92 3.36
C SER A 535 26.18 33.93 4.47
N HIS A 536 25.10 33.84 5.28
CA HIS A 536 24.81 34.90 6.28
C HIS A 536 24.27 34.48 7.68
N SER A 537 24.03 33.20 7.99
CA SER A 537 23.35 32.79 9.25
C SER A 537 24.18 31.95 10.24
N ALA A 538 25.46 31.66 9.95
CA ALA A 538 26.30 30.82 10.82
C ALA A 538 26.60 31.41 12.22
N ARG A 539 26.15 32.64 12.53
CA ARG A 539 26.30 33.25 13.87
C ARG A 539 25.19 32.90 14.86
N SER A 540 24.10 32.24 14.45
CA SER A 540 22.94 32.05 15.35
C SER A 540 22.79 30.66 15.98
N MET A 541 23.43 29.60 15.46
CA MET A 541 23.23 28.24 16.00
C MET A 541 24.28 27.80 17.03
N THR A 542 25.52 28.31 16.96
CA THR A 542 26.55 27.99 17.95
C THR A 542 26.35 28.63 19.33
N SER A 543 25.32 29.47 19.51
CA SER A 543 24.98 30.05 20.82
C SER A 543 23.89 29.29 21.59
N ARG A 544 23.42 28.14 21.10
CA ARG A 544 22.29 27.40 21.70
C ARG A 544 22.45 25.87 21.82
N LEU A 545 23.60 25.32 21.45
CA LEU A 545 24.11 24.07 22.02
C LEU A 545 24.93 24.42 23.27
#